data_AF-X1VKP1-F1
#
_entry.id   AF-X1VKP1-F1
#
_cell.length_a   1.000
_cell.length_b   1.000
_cell.length_c   1.000
_cell.angle_alpha   90.00
_cell.angle_beta   90.00
_cell.angle_gamma   90.00
#
_symmetry.space_group_name_H-M   'P 1'
#
loop_
_entity.id
_entity.type
_entity.pdbx_description
1 polymer ?
#
loop_
_entity_poly.entity_id
_entity_poly.type
_entity_poly.pdbx_seq_one_letter_code
_entity_poly.pdbx_strand_id
1 'polypeptide(L)'
;VGVSATYIYLFVLFGSFLKEVGGGDFFINLALGLTGHVRGGPAKTAVIASSLFGMISGSGMANVASTGQITIPLMKKTGYKPYFAAAVETVASTGGLIMPPIMGMSIFIMMEILAIPYITIIRSAIPIALLYYFGVFLVVDLEAIKL
;
A
#
# COMPACT_ATOMS: atom_id res chain seq x y z
N VAL A 1 16.10 0.69 -24.03
CA VAL A 1 16.87 -0.44 -23.47
C VAL A 1 17.73 -0.05 -22.26
N GLY A 2 18.48 1.06 -22.26
CA GLY A 2 19.34 1.44 -21.12
C GLY A 2 18.62 1.89 -19.84
N VAL A 3 17.47 2.57 -19.96
CA VAL A 3 16.73 3.11 -18.79
C VAL A 3 15.97 1.99 -18.06
N SER A 4 15.15 1.21 -18.76
CA SER A 4 14.32 0.16 -18.16
C SER A 4 15.15 -0.89 -17.41
N ALA A 5 16.28 -1.34 -17.97
CA ALA A 5 17.13 -2.34 -17.31
C ALA A 5 17.76 -1.81 -16.01
N THR A 6 18.22 -0.55 -15.98
CA THR A 6 18.84 0.05 -14.79
C THR A 6 17.82 0.30 -13.69
N TYR A 7 16.65 0.83 -14.01
CA TYR A 7 15.62 1.12 -13.01
C TYR A 7 14.94 -0.17 -12.50
N ILE A 8 14.55 -1.09 -13.38
CA ILE A 8 13.90 -2.35 -12.99
C ILE A 8 14.84 -3.16 -12.08
N TYR A 9 16.12 -3.27 -12.43
CA TYR A 9 17.09 -3.98 -11.60
C TYR A 9 17.20 -3.37 -10.19
N LEU A 10 17.35 -2.05 -10.08
CA LEU A 10 17.45 -1.36 -8.78
C LEU A 10 16.18 -1.56 -7.93
N PHE A 11 14.98 -1.49 -8.51
CA PHE A 11 13.73 -1.69 -7.78
C PHE A 11 13.51 -3.13 -7.34
N VAL A 12 13.82 -4.10 -8.20
CA VAL A 12 13.73 -5.52 -7.85
C VAL A 12 14.74 -5.87 -6.78
N LEU A 13 15.97 -5.36 -6.87
CA LEU A 13 17.02 -5.56 -5.87
C LEU A 13 16.61 -4.97 -4.52
N PHE A 14 16.15 -3.72 -4.51
CA PHE A 14 15.67 -3.05 -3.30
C PHE A 14 14.47 -3.77 -2.69
N GLY A 15 13.45 -4.11 -3.50
CA GLY A 15 12.25 -4.80 -3.03
C GLY A 15 12.55 -6.18 -2.46
N SER A 16 13.46 -6.93 -3.09
CA SER A 16 13.89 -8.25 -2.61
C SER A 16 14.71 -8.14 -1.32
N PHE A 17 15.64 -7.19 -1.25
CA PHE A 17 16.39 -6.91 -0.02
C PHE A 17 15.47 -6.53 1.15
N LEU A 18 14.51 -5.65 0.92
CA LEU A 18 13.61 -5.16 1.96
C LEU A 18 12.64 -6.25 2.43
N LYS A 19 12.26 -7.17 1.53
CA LYS A 19 11.52 -8.38 1.87
C LYS A 19 12.35 -9.32 2.76
N GLU A 20 13.61 -9.55 2.42
CA GLU A 20 14.48 -10.49 3.13
C GLU A 20 14.91 -9.99 4.52
N VAL A 21 15.01 -8.67 4.71
CA VAL A 21 15.36 -8.04 6.01
C VAL A 21 14.14 -7.94 6.94
N GLY A 22 12.99 -8.51 6.57
CA GLY A 22 11.78 -8.48 7.41
C GLY A 22 11.04 -7.14 7.38
N GLY A 23 11.21 -6.36 6.30
CA GLY A 23 10.54 -5.07 6.15
C GLY A 23 9.02 -5.16 6.24
N GLY A 24 8.43 -6.29 5.85
CA GLY A 24 6.99 -6.53 5.96
C GLY A 24 6.45 -6.36 7.38
N ASP A 25 7.04 -7.08 8.33
CA ASP A 25 6.67 -6.99 9.73
C ASP A 25 7.04 -5.62 10.32
N PHE A 26 8.14 -5.01 9.86
CA PHE A 26 8.51 -3.65 10.25
C PHE A 26 7.44 -2.62 9.87
N PHE A 27 6.90 -2.64 8.65
CA PHE A 27 5.87 -1.68 8.24
C PHE A 27 4.54 -1.89 8.95
N ILE A 28 4.17 -3.13 9.22
CA ILE A 28 2.96 -3.44 10.00
C ILE A 28 3.11 -2.93 11.43
N ASN A 29 4.26 -3.19 12.07
CA ASN A 29 4.53 -2.70 13.43
C ASN A 29 4.64 -1.17 13.48
N LEU A 30 5.23 -0.55 12.46
CA LEU A 30 5.29 0.91 12.33
C LEU A 30 3.90 1.51 12.19
N ALA A 31 3.06 0.93 11.31
CA ALA A 31 1.67 1.36 11.14
C ALA A 31 0.88 1.20 12.45
N LEU A 32 1.07 0.08 13.16
CA LEU A 32 0.45 -0.17 14.46
C LEU A 32 0.89 0.87 15.50
N GLY A 33 2.17 1.22 15.55
CA GLY A 33 2.69 2.24 16.45
C GLY A 33 2.12 3.65 16.15
N LEU A 34 1.97 3.99 14.87
CA LEU A 34 1.44 5.28 14.43
C LEU A 34 -0.07 5.43 14.62
N THR A 35 -0.83 4.33 14.55
CA THR A 35 -2.31 4.38 14.52
C THR A 35 -3.00 3.64 15.66
N GLY A 36 -2.28 2.88 16.49
CA GLY A 36 -2.87 2.14 17.60
C GLY A 36 -3.57 3.01 18.65
N HIS A 37 -3.23 4.29 18.72
CA HIS A 37 -3.79 5.25 19.68
C HIS A 37 -4.95 6.09 19.12
N VAL A 38 -5.28 5.99 17.83
CA VAL A 38 -6.34 6.81 17.21
C VAL A 38 -7.66 6.04 17.09
N ARG A 39 -8.78 6.76 17.10
CA ARG A 39 -10.11 6.19 16.81
C ARG A 39 -10.10 5.50 15.45
N GLY A 40 -10.60 4.27 15.38
CA GLY A 40 -10.51 3.43 14.18
C GLY A 40 -9.10 2.89 13.89
N GLY A 41 -8.21 2.93 14.88
CA GLY A 41 -6.80 2.57 14.80
C GLY A 41 -6.49 1.33 13.97
N PRO A 42 -7.09 0.16 14.24
CA PRO A 42 -6.85 -1.08 13.49
C PRO A 42 -7.10 -1.00 11.98
N ALA A 43 -8.16 -0.30 11.57
CA ALA A 43 -8.50 -0.17 10.16
C ALA A 43 -7.63 0.91 9.47
N LYS A 44 -7.24 1.96 10.20
CA LYS A 44 -6.26 2.95 9.73
C LYS A 44 -4.85 2.35 9.63
N THR A 45 -4.49 1.47 10.57
CA THR A 45 -3.29 0.65 10.51
C THR A 45 -3.28 -0.15 9.23
N ALA A 46 -4.38 -0.84 8.91
CA ALA A 46 -4.47 -1.64 7.69
C ALA A 46 -4.20 -0.78 6.46
N VAL A 47 -4.83 0.39 6.35
CA VAL A 47 -4.62 1.30 5.21
C VAL A 47 -3.17 1.76 5.07
N ILE A 48 -2.51 2.12 6.17
CA ILE A 48 -1.11 2.59 6.17
C ILE A 48 -0.12 1.44 5.96
N ALA A 49 -0.36 0.29 6.58
CA ALA A 49 0.48 -0.89 6.42
C ALA A 49 0.43 -1.39 4.97
N SER A 50 -0.77 -1.49 4.38
CA SER A 50 -0.94 -1.91 2.99
C SER A 50 -0.41 -0.86 2.01
N SER A 51 -0.45 0.44 2.34
CA SER A 51 0.18 1.45 1.48
C SER A 51 1.71 1.33 1.48
N LEU A 52 2.32 1.14 2.66
CA LEU A 52 3.75 0.93 2.82
C LEU A 52 4.24 -0.35 2.16
N PHE A 53 3.52 -1.45 2.35
CA PHE A 53 3.86 -2.73 1.74
C PHE A 53 3.57 -2.75 0.24
N GLY A 54 2.51 -2.06 -0.19
CA GLY A 54 2.14 -1.89 -1.60
C GLY A 54 3.18 -1.11 -2.40
N MET A 55 3.82 -0.11 -1.78
CA MET A 55 4.95 0.63 -2.33
C MET A 55 6.17 -0.24 -2.62
N ILE A 56 6.27 -1.44 -2.05
CA ILE A 56 7.41 -2.35 -2.21
C ILE A 56 7.05 -3.53 -3.09
N SER A 57 5.90 -4.12 -2.83
CA SER A 57 5.47 -5.34 -3.54
C SER A 57 5.04 -5.03 -4.98
N GLY A 58 4.55 -3.81 -5.25
CA GLY A 58 3.99 -3.44 -6.55
C GLY A 58 2.85 -4.36 -7.01
N SER A 59 2.25 -5.12 -6.08
CA SER A 59 1.25 -6.16 -6.36
C SER A 59 0.19 -6.16 -5.27
N GLY A 60 -1.04 -5.82 -5.65
CA GLY A 60 -2.18 -5.85 -4.72
C GLY A 60 -2.44 -7.25 -4.16
N MET A 61 -2.26 -8.32 -4.95
CA MET A 61 -2.44 -9.69 -4.48
C MET A 61 -1.39 -10.11 -3.45
N ALA A 62 -0.12 -9.79 -3.70
CA ALA A 62 0.96 -10.07 -2.75
C ALA A 62 0.76 -9.29 -1.44
N ASN A 63 0.26 -8.06 -1.55
CA ASN A 63 -0.06 -7.22 -0.41
C ASN A 63 -1.16 -7.85 0.45
N VAL A 64 -2.33 -8.18 -0.11
CA VAL A 64 -3.42 -8.85 0.62
C VAL A 64 -2.96 -10.18 1.25
N ALA A 65 -2.11 -10.95 0.54
CA ALA A 65 -1.58 -12.20 1.06
C ALA A 65 -0.64 -12.02 2.25
N SER A 66 0.04 -10.88 2.37
CA SER A 66 0.97 -10.58 3.47
C SER A 66 0.29 -9.76 4.58
N THR A 67 -0.15 -8.53 4.29
CA THR A 67 -0.76 -7.64 5.29
C THR A 67 -2.12 -8.15 5.75
N GLY A 68 -2.93 -8.69 4.82
CA GLY A 68 -4.28 -9.18 5.11
C GLY A 68 -4.35 -10.32 6.11
N GLN A 69 -3.30 -11.14 6.24
CA GLN A 69 -3.22 -12.19 7.26
C GLN A 69 -3.23 -11.62 8.68
N ILE A 70 -2.74 -10.39 8.87
CA ILE A 70 -2.62 -9.73 10.16
C ILE A 70 -3.74 -8.70 10.36
N THR A 71 -3.99 -7.87 9.35
CA THR A 71 -4.93 -6.74 9.44
C THR A 71 -6.39 -7.19 9.49
N ILE A 72 -6.79 -8.22 8.71
CA ILE A 72 -8.18 -8.70 8.67
C ILE A 72 -8.61 -9.28 10.03
N PRO A 73 -7.86 -10.21 10.66
CA PRO A 73 -8.22 -10.68 11.99
C PRO A 73 -8.19 -9.58 13.04
N LEU A 74 -7.26 -8.63 12.95
CA LEU A 74 -7.16 -7.50 13.87
C LEU A 74 -8.42 -6.62 13.80
N MET A 75 -8.84 -6.22 12.59
CA MET A 75 -10.08 -5.45 12.39
C MET A 75 -11.31 -6.19 12.94
N LYS A 76 -11.42 -7.51 12.68
CA LYS A 76 -12.51 -8.34 13.21
C LYS A 76 -12.54 -8.36 14.74
N LYS A 77 -11.39 -8.51 15.40
CA LYS A 77 -11.28 -8.49 16.87
C LYS A 77 -11.74 -7.17 17.49
N THR A 78 -11.58 -6.07 16.76
CA THR A 78 -12.00 -4.73 17.21
C THR A 78 -13.45 -4.37 16.88
N GLY A 79 -14.23 -5.30 16.35
CA GLY A 79 -15.67 -5.12 16.13
C GLY A 79 -16.09 -4.83 14.68
N TYR A 80 -15.14 -4.69 13.74
CA TYR A 80 -15.49 -4.52 12.32
C TYR A 80 -16.14 -5.78 11.76
N LYS A 81 -17.17 -5.60 10.93
CA LYS A 81 -17.83 -6.71 10.25
C LYS A 81 -16.85 -7.42 9.30
N PRO A 82 -16.89 -8.76 9.21
CA PRO A 82 -15.96 -9.54 8.38
C PRO A 82 -15.83 -9.09 6.93
N TYR A 83 -16.95 -8.71 6.29
CA TYR A 83 -16.96 -8.24 4.90
C TYR A 83 -16.28 -6.87 4.76
N PHE A 84 -16.44 -5.98 5.74
CA PHE A 84 -15.84 -4.65 5.70
C PHE A 84 -14.33 -4.73 5.88
N ALA A 85 -13.86 -5.54 6.83
CA ALA A 85 -12.44 -5.80 7.03
C ALA A 85 -11.75 -6.33 5.75
N ALA A 86 -12.39 -7.29 5.05
CA ALA A 86 -11.87 -7.81 3.79
C ALA A 86 -11.89 -6.75 2.67
N ALA A 87 -12.96 -5.94 2.59
CA ALA A 87 -13.08 -4.88 1.60
C ALA A 87 -12.01 -3.80 1.79
N VAL A 88 -11.82 -3.30 3.02
CA VAL A 88 -10.81 -2.29 3.33
C VAL A 88 -9.42 -2.78 2.97
N GLU A 89 -9.06 -4.02 3.36
CA GLU A 89 -7.75 -4.58 3.05
C GLU A 89 -7.51 -4.71 1.54
N THR A 90 -8.52 -5.19 0.80
CA THR A 90 -8.42 -5.39 -0.65
C THR A 90 -8.26 -4.05 -1.38
N VAL A 91 -9.04 -3.05 -0.98
CA VAL A 91 -8.99 -1.70 -1.56
C VAL A 91 -7.66 -1.02 -1.20
N ALA A 92 -7.24 -1.03 0.06
CA ALA A 92 -5.97 -0.47 0.49
C ALA A 92 -4.78 -1.12 -0.22
N SER A 93 -4.84 -2.44 -0.42
CA SER A 93 -3.82 -3.20 -1.14
C SER A 93 -3.75 -2.87 -2.63
N THR A 94 -4.90 -2.65 -3.26
CA THR A 94 -4.98 -2.25 -4.68
C THR A 94 -4.38 -0.86 -4.89
N GLY A 95 -4.54 0.05 -3.92
CA GLY A 95 -3.88 1.36 -3.93
C GLY A 95 -2.35 1.31 -3.99
N GLY A 96 -1.74 0.20 -3.60
CA GLY A 96 -0.29 0.01 -3.69
C GLY A 96 0.26 0.08 -5.12
N LEU A 97 -0.59 -0.19 -6.12
CA LEU A 97 -0.22 -0.10 -7.54
C LEU A 97 -0.03 1.34 -8.01
N ILE A 98 -0.66 2.31 -7.36
CA ILE A 98 -0.60 3.74 -7.73
C ILE A 98 0.30 4.55 -6.78
N MET A 99 0.74 3.97 -5.66
CA MET A 99 1.55 4.66 -4.65
C MET A 99 3.04 4.69 -5.07
N PRO A 100 3.66 5.88 -5.24
CA PRO A 100 5.11 6.02 -5.41
C PRO A 100 5.86 5.46 -4.20
N PRO A 101 7.04 4.83 -4.34
CA PRO A 101 7.91 4.85 -5.52
C PRO A 101 7.67 3.72 -6.53
N ILE A 102 7.53 2.44 -6.15
CA ILE A 102 7.66 1.33 -7.12
C ILE A 102 6.47 1.21 -8.09
N MET A 103 5.25 1.64 -7.70
CA MET A 103 4.08 1.85 -8.59
C MET A 103 3.81 0.73 -9.64
N GLY A 104 3.99 -0.53 -9.23
CA GLY A 104 3.75 -1.72 -10.05
C GLY A 104 4.53 -1.77 -11.39
N MET A 105 4.29 -2.80 -12.20
CA MET A 105 4.91 -2.91 -13.54
C MET A 105 4.38 -1.85 -14.54
N SER A 106 3.22 -1.27 -14.25
CA SER A 106 2.52 -0.31 -15.13
C SER A 106 3.31 0.96 -15.41
N ILE A 107 4.12 1.45 -14.45
CA ILE A 107 4.89 2.68 -14.64
C ILE A 107 6.02 2.51 -15.65
N PHE A 108 6.64 1.33 -15.72
CA PHE A 108 7.71 1.04 -16.67
C PHE A 108 7.20 1.00 -18.10
N ILE A 109 6.04 0.37 -18.30
CA ILE A 109 5.36 0.35 -19.60
C ILE A 109 4.98 1.77 -20.01
N MET A 110 4.46 2.57 -19.08
CA MET A 110 4.08 3.96 -19.35
C MET A 110 5.29 4.84 -19.71
N MET A 111 6.43 4.68 -19.04
CA MET A 111 7.67 5.37 -19.40
C MET A 111 8.13 5.00 -20.82
N GLU A 112 8.01 3.73 -21.20
CA GLU A 112 8.44 3.25 -22.50
C GLU A 112 7.53 3.76 -23.62
N ILE A 113 6.20 3.68 -23.44
CA ILE A 113 5.22 4.10 -24.45
C ILE A 113 5.18 5.62 -24.59
N LEU A 114 5.18 6.36 -23.48
CA LEU A 114 5.05 7.82 -23.50
C LEU A 114 6.39 8.53 -23.71
N ALA A 115 7.53 7.82 -23.58
CA ALA A 115 8.87 8.40 -23.60
C ALA A 115 9.06 9.56 -22.59
N ILE A 116 8.32 9.52 -21.46
CA ILE A 116 8.39 10.51 -20.39
C ILE A 116 9.28 10.00 -19.25
N PRO A 117 10.11 10.84 -18.62
CA PRO A 117 10.92 10.44 -17.47
C PRO A 117 10.09 9.96 -16.27
N TYR A 118 10.63 8.96 -15.56
CA TYR A 118 10.07 8.40 -14.32
C TYR A 118 9.61 9.46 -13.31
N ILE A 119 10.45 10.48 -13.08
CA ILE A 119 10.21 11.52 -12.09
C ILE A 119 8.95 12.35 -12.41
N THR A 120 8.64 12.52 -13.69
CA THR A 120 7.45 13.25 -14.14
C THR A 120 6.19 12.45 -13.85
N ILE A 121 6.23 11.13 -14.06
CA ILE A 121 5.10 10.25 -13.77
C ILE A 121 4.84 10.17 -12.27
N ILE A 122 5.88 10.02 -11.44
CA ILE A 122 5.75 10.05 -9.98
C ILE A 122 5.11 11.35 -9.51
N ARG A 123 5.60 12.50 -10.00
CA ARG A 123 5.07 13.81 -9.58
C ARG A 123 3.57 13.92 -9.83
N SER A 124 3.11 13.40 -10.97
CA SER A 124 1.69 13.36 -11.31
C SER A 124 0.89 12.33 -10.49
N ALA A 125 1.54 11.26 -10.03
CA ALA A 125 0.88 10.19 -9.29
C ALA A 125 0.71 10.46 -7.80
N ILE A 126 1.61 11.23 -7.18
CA ILE A 126 1.51 11.63 -5.76
C ILE A 126 0.11 12.17 -5.40
N PRO A 127 -0.44 13.18 -6.09
CA PRO A 127 -1.77 13.71 -5.73
C PRO A 127 -2.87 12.66 -5.89
N ILE A 128 -2.78 11.79 -6.89
CA ILE A 128 -3.77 10.72 -7.13
C ILE A 128 -3.72 9.69 -6.02
N ALA A 129 -2.51 9.25 -5.64
CA ALA A 129 -2.32 8.28 -4.56
C ALA A 129 -2.79 8.85 -3.21
N LEU A 130 -2.47 10.11 -2.92
CA LEU A 130 -2.94 10.79 -1.71
C LEU A 130 -4.47 10.88 -1.67
N LEU A 131 -5.11 11.27 -2.77
CA LEU A 131 -6.58 11.32 -2.85
C LEU A 131 -7.23 9.95 -2.66
N TYR A 132 -6.65 8.91 -3.27
CA TYR A 132 -7.14 7.55 -3.11
C TYR A 132 -7.09 7.10 -1.64
N TYR A 133 -5.91 7.19 -1.02
CA TYR A 133 -5.73 6.77 0.37
C TYR A 133 -6.50 7.66 1.34
N PHE A 134 -6.64 8.95 1.05
CA PHE A 134 -7.50 9.85 1.84
C PHE A 134 -8.96 9.43 1.78
N GLY A 135 -9.48 9.07 0.60
CA GLY A 135 -10.84 8.55 0.44
C GLY A 135 -11.07 7.26 1.23
N VAL A 136 -10.13 6.31 1.14
CA VAL A 136 -10.19 5.05 1.92
C VAL A 136 -10.15 5.35 3.42
N PHE A 137 -9.27 6.26 3.85
CA PHE A 137 -9.14 6.66 5.25
C PHE A 137 -10.41 7.30 5.79
N LEU A 138 -11.08 8.16 5.00
CA LEU A 138 -12.36 8.76 5.38
C LEU A 138 -13.46 7.71 5.54
N VAL A 139 -13.58 6.77 4.61
CA VAL A 139 -14.58 5.69 4.70
C VAL A 139 -14.35 4.85 5.96
N VAL A 140 -13.09 4.53 6.25
CA VAL A 140 -12.71 3.82 7.47
C VAL A 140 -13.04 4.63 8.72
N ASP A 141 -12.74 5.93 8.76
CA ASP A 141 -13.05 6.79 9.92
C ASP A 141 -14.56 6.91 10.16
N LEU A 142 -15.34 7.08 9.09
CA LEU A 142 -16.80 7.15 9.17
C LEU A 142 -17.42 5.84 9.67
N GLU A 143 -16.88 4.69 9.26
CA GLU A 143 -17.34 3.40 9.76
C GLU A 143 -16.91 3.19 11.22
N ALA A 144 -15.71 3.64 11.59
CA ALA A 144 -15.22 3.60 12.97
C ALA A 144 -16.08 4.43 13.95
N ILE A 145 -16.77 5.46 13.47
CA ILE A 145 -17.71 6.26 14.30
C ILE A 145 -19.00 5.47 14.62
N LYS A 146 -19.38 4.52 13.77
CA LYS A 146 -20.62 3.73 13.94
C LYS A 146 -20.44 2.50 14.83
N LEU A 147 -19.20 2.16 15.18
CA LEU A 147 -18.80 1.05 16.04
C LEU A 147 -18.68 1.53 17.49
#